data_AF-A0A6J4I716-F1
#
_entry.id   AF-A0A6J4I716-F1
#
_cell.length_a   1.000
_cell.length_b   1.000
_cell.length_c   1.000
_cell.angle_alpha   90.00
_cell.angle_beta   90.00
_cell.angle_gamma   90.00
#
_symmetry.space_group_name_H-M   'P 1'
#
loop_
_entity.id
_entity.type
_entity.pdbx_description
1 polymer ?
#
loop_
_entity_poly.entity_id
_entity_poly.type
_entity_poly.pdbx_seq_one_letter_code
_entity_poly.pdbx_strand_id
1 'polypeptide(L)'
;MPRTAKLEGHLSSDELQQRYLRCDHRADRTRWHALWLVSTGKSGNEAARLVGRTSGWISMLVRSYNEKGVRGVETVKREGQQWGGHEAALRWGTEEETQLREALRHATPEGEVWTAVKVAAWLSKRRGRKIHLVTGWRTMQHLRGSMQLPRPQHPGAASAEDQAAFQKNAWDADGTASDTA
;
A
#
# COMPACT_ATOMS: atom_id res chain seq x y z
N MET A 1 35.37 20.75 -12.26
CA MET A 1 34.86 21.47 -11.07
C MET A 1 33.45 20.99 -10.76
N PRO A 2 33.06 20.79 -9.49
CA PRO A 2 31.69 20.46 -9.15
C PRO A 2 30.79 21.65 -9.53
N ARG A 3 29.77 21.44 -10.38
CA ARG A 3 28.76 22.46 -10.62
C ARG A 3 27.94 22.63 -9.35
N THR A 4 27.98 23.81 -8.76
CA THR A 4 27.14 24.19 -7.63
C THR A 4 25.72 24.34 -8.17
N ALA A 5 24.80 23.49 -7.71
CA ALA A 5 23.40 23.61 -8.09
C ALA A 5 22.80 24.78 -7.29
N LYS A 6 22.37 25.84 -7.99
CA LYS A 6 21.77 27.01 -7.34
C LYS A 6 20.30 26.71 -7.03
N LEU A 7 19.93 26.82 -5.75
CA LEU A 7 18.54 26.75 -5.32
C LEU A 7 17.86 28.10 -5.50
N GLU A 8 16.63 28.10 -5.97
CA GLU A 8 15.78 29.28 -5.94
C GLU A 8 15.22 29.50 -4.53
N GLY A 9 15.03 30.77 -4.16
CA GLY A 9 14.60 31.22 -2.84
C GLY A 9 13.13 30.94 -2.50
N HIS A 10 12.60 29.80 -2.92
CA HIS A 10 11.23 29.37 -2.56
C HIS A 10 11.09 29.14 -1.05
N LEU A 11 12.19 28.78 -0.38
CA LEU A 11 12.31 28.60 1.06
C LEU A 11 13.69 29.01 1.54
N SER A 12 13.79 29.46 2.78
CA SER A 12 15.07 29.67 3.45
C SER A 12 15.74 28.34 3.83
N SER A 13 17.04 28.39 4.09
CA SER A 13 17.80 27.22 4.56
C SER A 13 17.22 26.65 5.87
N ASP A 14 16.73 27.51 6.75
CA ASP A 14 16.11 27.10 8.03
C ASP A 14 14.76 26.42 7.81
N GLU A 15 13.95 26.90 6.86
CA GLU A 15 12.68 26.27 6.50
C GLU A 15 12.87 24.89 5.86
N LEU A 16 13.95 24.70 5.08
CA LEU A 16 14.33 23.40 4.54
C LEU A 16 14.75 22.44 5.66
N GLN A 17 15.52 22.92 6.64
CA GLN A 17 15.92 22.15 7.82
C GLN A 17 14.70 21.74 8.65
N GLN A 18 13.78 22.66 8.94
CA GLN A 18 12.58 22.37 9.70
C GLN A 18 11.71 21.31 9.01
N ARG A 19 11.54 21.41 7.68
CA ARG A 19 10.80 20.39 6.90
C ARG A 19 11.50 19.03 6.94
N TYR A 20 12.83 18.99 6.85
CA TYR A 20 13.58 17.76 7.01
C TYR A 20 13.32 17.09 8.37
N LEU A 21 13.36 17.87 9.45
CA LEU A 21 13.16 17.34 10.81
C LEU A 21 11.72 16.85 11.04
N ARG A 22 10.73 17.62 10.57
CA ARG A 22 9.29 17.32 10.75
C ARG A 22 8.73 16.28 9.77
N CYS A 23 9.47 15.92 8.72
CA CYS A 23 8.97 14.97 7.72
C CYS A 23 9.06 13.52 8.23
N ASP A 24 7.90 12.87 8.36
CA ASP A 24 7.79 11.46 8.76
C ASP A 24 8.07 10.50 7.60
N HIS A 25 7.67 10.85 6.39
CA HIS A 25 7.85 9.98 5.24
C HIS A 25 9.33 9.89 4.83
N ARG A 26 9.91 8.68 4.94
CA ARG A 26 11.35 8.44 4.73
C ARG A 26 11.89 8.98 3.40
N ALA A 27 11.14 8.81 2.31
CA ALA A 27 11.59 9.26 0.99
C ALA A 27 11.60 10.79 0.88
N ASP A 28 10.64 11.47 1.51
CA ASP A 28 10.53 12.93 1.49
C ASP A 28 11.56 13.56 2.41
N ARG A 29 11.79 12.94 3.58
CA ARG A 29 12.86 13.33 4.51
C ARG A 29 14.22 13.36 3.81
N THR A 30 14.52 12.35 2.98
CA THR A 30 15.80 12.30 2.24
C THR A 30 15.93 13.45 1.22
N ARG A 31 14.82 13.85 0.58
CA ARG A 31 14.79 14.97 -0.36
C ARG A 31 14.94 16.31 0.33
N TRP A 32 14.23 16.51 1.44
CA TRP A 32 14.40 17.70 2.27
C TRP A 32 15.82 17.82 2.82
N HIS A 33 16.42 16.70 3.27
CA HIS A 33 17.82 16.66 3.68
C HIS A 33 18.75 17.09 2.54
N ALA A 34 18.56 16.54 1.34
CA ALA A 34 19.38 16.90 0.18
C ALA A 34 19.28 18.39 -0.20
N LEU A 35 18.06 18.97 -0.20
CA LEU A 35 17.87 20.39 -0.48
C LEU A 35 18.49 21.28 0.60
N TRP A 36 18.35 20.91 1.87
CA TRP A 36 19.00 21.62 2.98
C TRP A 36 20.53 21.61 2.82
N LEU A 37 21.14 20.47 2.53
CA LEU A 37 22.59 20.37 2.29
C LEU A 37 23.05 21.29 1.15
N VAL A 38 22.31 21.32 0.04
CA VAL A 38 22.61 22.22 -1.09
C VAL A 38 22.43 23.69 -0.68
N SER A 39 21.42 24.02 0.12
CA SER A 39 21.18 25.39 0.62
C SER A 39 22.29 25.90 1.54
N THR A 40 22.96 25.00 2.27
CA THR A 40 24.13 25.31 3.10
C THR A 40 25.44 25.45 2.30
N GLY A 41 25.37 25.36 0.96
CA GLY A 41 26.53 25.53 0.07
C GLY A 41 27.26 24.24 -0.29
N LYS A 42 26.75 23.05 0.07
CA LYS A 42 27.38 21.79 -0.33
C LYS A 42 27.21 21.54 -1.81
N SER A 43 28.25 20.98 -2.44
CA SER A 43 28.16 20.57 -3.84
C SER A 43 27.17 19.42 -4.03
N GLY A 44 26.58 19.29 -5.22
CA GLY A 44 25.66 18.18 -5.51
C GLY A 44 26.29 16.80 -5.29
N ASN A 45 27.59 16.65 -5.52
CA ASN A 45 28.32 15.40 -5.25
C ASN A 45 28.47 15.12 -3.75
N GLU A 46 28.71 16.15 -2.95
CA GLU A 46 28.84 16.01 -1.51
C GLU A 46 27.49 15.71 -0.86
N ALA A 47 26.44 16.44 -1.25
CA ALA A 47 25.07 16.17 -0.83
C ALA A 47 24.67 14.73 -1.18
N ALA A 48 24.95 14.29 -2.41
CA ALA A 48 24.70 12.92 -2.88
C ALA A 48 25.36 11.85 -1.99
N ARG A 49 26.63 12.04 -1.61
CA ARG A 49 27.34 11.12 -0.71
C ARG A 49 26.69 11.06 0.67
N LEU A 50 26.32 12.20 1.24
CA LEU A 50 25.71 12.28 2.57
C LEU A 50 24.32 11.63 2.64
N VAL A 51 23.53 11.72 1.57
CA VAL A 51 22.19 11.12 1.52
C VAL A 51 22.14 9.72 0.91
N GLY A 52 23.27 9.16 0.47
CA GLY A 52 23.34 7.85 -0.20
C GLY A 52 22.61 7.82 -1.54
N ARG A 53 22.81 8.84 -2.38
CA ARG A 53 22.20 8.99 -3.72
C ARG A 53 23.25 9.35 -4.76
N THR A 54 22.83 9.40 -6.03
CA THR A 54 23.68 9.84 -7.13
C THR A 54 23.61 11.36 -7.30
N SER A 55 24.66 11.97 -7.86
CA SER A 55 24.70 13.40 -8.17
C SER A 55 23.66 13.82 -9.23
N GLY A 56 23.33 12.92 -10.16
CA GLY A 56 22.24 13.10 -11.11
C GLY A 56 20.87 13.22 -10.43
N TRP A 57 20.64 12.43 -9.37
CA TRP A 57 19.42 12.52 -8.57
C TRP A 57 19.30 13.87 -7.85
N ILE A 58 20.40 14.38 -7.30
CA ILE A 58 20.43 15.74 -6.70
C ILE A 58 20.12 16.80 -7.74
N SER A 59 20.74 16.71 -8.93
CA SER A 59 20.48 17.66 -10.03
C SER A 59 19.01 17.67 -10.46
N MET A 60 18.38 16.49 -10.58
CA MET A 60 16.95 16.38 -10.87
C MET A 60 16.10 16.97 -9.75
N LEU A 61 16.45 16.72 -8.49
CA LEU A 61 15.71 17.24 -7.33
C LEU A 61 15.78 18.76 -7.26
N VAL A 62 16.96 19.36 -7.44
CA VAL A 62 17.13 20.81 -7.47
C VAL A 62 16.34 21.43 -8.62
N ARG A 63 16.39 20.83 -9.82
CA ARG A 63 15.57 21.29 -10.95
C ARG A 63 14.07 21.25 -10.61
N SER A 64 13.58 20.12 -10.11
CA SER A 64 12.17 19.95 -9.73
C SER A 64 11.73 20.97 -8.67
N TYR A 65 12.60 21.22 -7.68
CA TYR A 65 12.36 22.22 -6.65
C TYR A 65 12.34 23.64 -7.22
N ASN A 66 13.28 24.00 -8.09
CA ASN A 66 13.29 25.33 -8.71
C ASN A 66 12.05 25.54 -9.60
N GLU A 67 11.62 24.52 -10.35
CA GLU A 67 10.45 24.63 -11.24
C GLU A 67 9.10 24.64 -10.51
N LYS A 68 8.98 23.89 -9.40
CA LYS A 68 7.68 23.59 -8.77
C LYS A 68 7.60 23.95 -7.28
N GLY A 69 8.67 24.49 -6.71
CA GLY A 69 8.82 24.77 -5.29
C GLY A 69 8.63 23.51 -4.44
N VAL A 70 7.95 23.68 -3.29
CA VAL A 70 7.64 22.62 -2.32
C VAL A 70 6.96 21.40 -2.97
N ARG A 71 6.06 21.64 -3.94
CA ARG A 71 5.34 20.56 -4.65
C ARG A 71 6.27 19.66 -5.48
N GLY A 72 7.46 20.14 -5.82
CA GLY A 72 8.47 19.37 -6.55
C GLY A 72 9.29 18.42 -5.67
N VAL A 73 9.18 18.54 -4.34
CA VAL A 73 9.98 17.78 -3.36
C VAL A 73 9.24 16.55 -2.87
N GLU A 74 7.95 16.69 -2.58
CA GLU A 74 7.13 15.63 -2.00
C GLU A 74 6.96 14.45 -2.98
N THR A 75 7.31 13.24 -2.52
CA THR A 75 6.92 11.96 -3.16
C THR A 75 5.62 11.43 -2.62
N VAL A 76 5.22 11.86 -1.42
CA VAL A 76 3.96 11.43 -0.83
C VAL A 76 2.85 11.94 -1.73
N LYS A 77 2.13 11.00 -2.33
CA LYS A 77 0.85 11.26 -2.97
C LYS A 77 -0.05 11.91 -1.94
N ARG A 78 -0.73 12.99 -2.32
CA ARG A 78 -2.00 13.31 -1.67
C ARG A 78 -2.90 12.08 -1.82
N GLU A 79 -3.67 11.75 -0.79
CA GLU A 79 -4.63 10.63 -0.83
C GLU A 79 -5.36 10.62 -2.18
N GLY A 80 -5.33 9.47 -2.87
CA GLY A 80 -6.03 9.25 -4.14
C GLY A 80 -5.22 9.35 -5.43
N GLN A 81 -3.95 9.80 -5.43
CA GLN A 81 -3.14 9.75 -6.66
C GLN A 81 -2.57 8.35 -6.92
N GLN A 82 -2.53 7.88 -8.17
CA GLN A 82 -1.84 6.64 -8.59
C GLN A 82 -0.42 6.98 -9.09
N TRP A 83 0.59 6.16 -8.80
CA TRP A 83 1.95 6.40 -9.31
C TRP A 83 1.92 5.96 -10.78
N GLY A 84 2.74 6.60 -11.63
CA GLY A 84 2.90 6.22 -13.03
C GLY A 84 2.89 4.70 -13.21
N GLY A 85 1.90 4.23 -13.94
CA GLY A 85 1.50 2.85 -14.12
C GLY A 85 0.12 2.86 -14.76
N HIS A 86 -0.20 1.88 -15.60
CA HIS A 86 -1.55 1.81 -16.16
C HIS A 86 -2.57 1.69 -15.02
N GLU A 87 -3.71 2.36 -15.19
CA GLU A 87 -4.86 2.23 -14.30
C GLU A 87 -5.11 0.75 -13.97
N ALA A 88 -5.44 0.46 -12.71
CA ALA A 88 -5.69 -0.90 -12.27
C ALA A 88 -6.67 -1.60 -13.23
N ALA A 89 -6.36 -2.85 -13.60
CA ALA A 89 -7.20 -3.63 -14.50
C ALA A 89 -8.65 -3.70 -14.00
N LEU A 90 -8.83 -3.81 -12.67
CA LEU A 90 -10.09 -3.76 -11.96
C LEU A 90 -9.93 -2.86 -10.72
N ARG A 91 -10.94 -2.05 -10.39
CA ARG A 91 -11.00 -1.33 -9.11
C ARG A 91 -11.74 -2.17 -8.08
N TRP A 92 -11.03 -2.63 -7.05
CA TRP A 92 -11.59 -3.42 -5.95
C TRP A 92 -12.56 -2.59 -5.10
N GLY A 93 -13.58 -3.22 -4.54
CA GLY A 93 -14.58 -2.56 -3.68
C GLY A 93 -15.47 -1.55 -4.42
N THR A 94 -15.51 -1.62 -5.76
CA THR A 94 -16.35 -0.76 -6.59
C THR A 94 -17.39 -1.59 -7.35
N GLU A 95 -18.34 -0.90 -7.96
CA GLU A 95 -19.35 -1.47 -8.85
C GLU A 95 -18.76 -2.35 -9.98
N GLU A 96 -17.52 -2.09 -10.39
CA GLU A 96 -16.82 -2.92 -11.38
C GLU A 96 -16.58 -4.35 -10.90
N GLU A 97 -16.31 -4.52 -9.61
CA GLU A 97 -16.15 -5.84 -8.99
C GLU A 97 -17.48 -6.58 -8.96
N THR A 98 -18.57 -5.90 -8.59
CA THR A 98 -19.92 -6.46 -8.57
C THR A 98 -20.33 -6.97 -9.95
N GLN A 99 -20.09 -6.17 -10.99
CA GLN A 99 -20.42 -6.52 -12.36
C GLN A 99 -19.58 -7.69 -12.91
N LEU A 100 -18.30 -7.78 -12.51
CA LEU A 100 -17.48 -8.94 -12.85
C LEU A 100 -17.94 -10.20 -12.10
N ARG A 101 -18.30 -10.09 -10.82
CA ARG A 101 -18.88 -11.20 -10.04
C ARG A 101 -20.22 -11.65 -10.61
N GLU A 102 -21.05 -10.72 -11.05
CA GLU A 102 -22.32 -11.00 -11.70
C GLU A 102 -22.10 -11.70 -13.05
N ALA A 103 -21.21 -11.18 -13.90
CA ALA A 103 -20.83 -11.84 -15.15
C ALA A 103 -20.28 -13.27 -14.92
N LEU A 104 -19.54 -13.48 -13.83
CA LEU A 104 -19.06 -14.81 -13.42
C LEU A 104 -20.19 -15.73 -12.94
N ARG A 105 -21.22 -15.20 -12.27
CA ARG A 105 -22.39 -15.97 -11.78
C ARG A 105 -23.38 -16.32 -12.89
N HIS A 106 -23.61 -15.40 -13.82
CA HIS A 106 -24.54 -15.58 -14.94
C HIS A 106 -23.91 -16.27 -16.16
N ALA A 107 -22.69 -16.79 -16.00
CA ALA A 107 -22.11 -17.75 -16.93
C ALA A 107 -23.07 -18.92 -17.10
N THR A 108 -23.57 -19.06 -18.31
CA THR A 108 -24.79 -19.77 -18.72
C THR A 108 -24.83 -21.29 -18.46
N PRO A 109 -26.00 -21.94 -18.64
CA PRO A 109 -26.33 -23.32 -18.20
C PRO A 109 -25.50 -24.48 -18.79
N GLU A 110 -24.62 -24.24 -19.76
CA GLU A 110 -23.81 -25.28 -20.44
C GLU A 110 -22.52 -25.66 -19.69
N GLY A 111 -22.44 -25.40 -18.37
CA GLY A 111 -21.29 -25.80 -17.56
C GLY A 111 -19.96 -25.15 -17.98
N GLU A 112 -20.02 -24.04 -18.73
CA GLU A 112 -18.83 -23.45 -19.29
C GLU A 112 -18.01 -22.71 -18.22
N VAL A 113 -16.87 -23.30 -17.84
CA VAL A 113 -16.03 -22.80 -16.77
C VAL A 113 -15.40 -21.46 -17.17
N TRP A 114 -15.56 -20.44 -16.33
CA TRP A 114 -14.81 -19.19 -16.51
C TRP A 114 -13.32 -19.42 -16.31
N THR A 115 -12.54 -19.04 -17.33
CA THR A 115 -11.08 -19.14 -17.33
C THR A 115 -10.44 -17.75 -17.23
N ALA A 116 -9.15 -17.72 -16.87
CA ALA A 116 -8.35 -16.50 -16.81
C ALA A 116 -8.35 -15.70 -18.13
N VAL A 117 -8.49 -16.38 -19.26
CA VAL A 117 -8.59 -15.77 -20.60
C VAL A 117 -9.86 -14.93 -20.72
N LYS A 118 -11.01 -15.47 -20.29
CA LYS A 118 -12.30 -14.77 -20.32
C LYS A 118 -12.29 -13.56 -19.39
N VAL A 119 -11.70 -13.69 -18.20
CA VAL A 119 -11.54 -12.56 -17.27
C VAL A 119 -10.66 -11.47 -17.90
N ALA A 120 -9.52 -11.84 -18.50
CA ALA A 120 -8.66 -10.88 -19.19
C ALA A 120 -9.38 -10.20 -20.39
N ALA A 121 -10.18 -10.94 -21.15
CA ALA A 121 -10.96 -10.41 -22.28
C ALA A 121 -12.04 -9.43 -21.81
N TRP A 122 -12.79 -9.77 -20.76
CA TRP A 122 -13.79 -8.90 -20.17
C TRP A 122 -13.18 -7.60 -19.66
N LEU A 123 -12.07 -7.69 -18.91
CA LEU A 123 -11.34 -6.52 -18.42
C LEU A 123 -10.78 -5.69 -19.59
N SER A 124 -10.28 -6.34 -20.64
CA SER A 124 -9.74 -5.64 -21.81
C SER A 124 -10.82 -4.81 -22.52
N LYS A 125 -12.02 -5.38 -22.67
CA LYS A 125 -13.19 -4.69 -23.22
C LYS A 125 -13.60 -3.50 -22.35
N ARG A 126 -13.61 -3.68 -21.02
CA ARG A 126 -13.93 -2.63 -20.04
C ARG A 126 -12.96 -1.44 -20.10
N ARG A 127 -11.66 -1.72 -20.22
CA ARG A 127 -10.59 -0.71 -20.14
C ARG A 127 -10.14 -0.15 -21.50
N GLY A 128 -10.66 -0.68 -22.61
CA GLY A 128 -10.24 -0.27 -23.96
C GLY A 128 -8.76 -0.55 -24.26
N ARG A 129 -8.12 -1.44 -23.50
CA ARG A 129 -6.71 -1.81 -23.66
C ARG A 129 -6.51 -3.29 -23.43
N LYS A 130 -5.51 -3.88 -24.09
CA LYS A 130 -5.15 -5.28 -23.88
C LYS A 130 -4.71 -5.51 -22.44
N ILE A 131 -5.37 -6.43 -21.74
CA ILE A 131 -4.99 -6.90 -20.42
C ILE A 131 -4.36 -8.27 -20.54
N HIS A 132 -3.21 -8.43 -19.88
CA HIS A 132 -2.43 -9.66 -19.94
C HIS A 132 -3.15 -10.81 -19.22
N LEU A 133 -2.99 -12.04 -19.71
CA LEU A 133 -3.60 -13.25 -19.15
C LEU A 133 -3.33 -13.41 -17.65
N VAL A 134 -2.09 -13.12 -17.21
CA VAL A 134 -1.69 -13.17 -15.79
C VAL A 134 -2.54 -12.23 -14.92
N THR A 135 -2.94 -11.08 -15.46
CA THR A 135 -3.81 -10.13 -14.75
C THR A 135 -5.22 -10.69 -14.63
N GLY A 136 -5.75 -11.31 -15.70
CA GLY A 136 -7.03 -12.01 -15.66
C GLY A 136 -7.02 -13.17 -14.66
N TRP A 137 -5.94 -13.96 -14.62
CA TRP A 137 -5.77 -15.04 -13.66
C TRP A 137 -5.71 -14.55 -12.21
N ARG A 138 -4.90 -13.51 -11.91
CA ARG A 138 -4.83 -12.92 -10.56
C ARG A 138 -6.19 -12.38 -10.11
N THR A 139 -6.91 -11.73 -11.03
CA THR A 139 -8.26 -11.21 -10.76
C THR A 139 -9.22 -12.36 -10.46
N MET A 140 -9.19 -13.42 -11.26
CA MET A 140 -10.00 -14.62 -11.07
C MET A 140 -9.71 -15.31 -9.74
N GLN A 141 -8.45 -15.43 -9.33
CA GLN A 141 -8.08 -16.01 -8.03
C GLN A 141 -8.60 -15.17 -6.87
N HIS A 142 -8.48 -13.85 -6.97
CA HIS A 142 -8.96 -12.94 -5.92
C HIS A 142 -10.49 -13.02 -5.78
N LEU A 143 -11.23 -13.15 -6.88
CA LEU A 143 -12.69 -13.28 -6.89
C LEU A 143 -13.21 -14.64 -6.40
N ARG A 144 -12.44 -15.71 -6.61
CA ARG A 144 -12.76 -17.04 -6.05
C ARG A 144 -12.62 -17.10 -4.53
N GLY A 145 -12.05 -16.04 -3.93
CA GLY A 145 -11.72 -15.99 -2.51
C GLY A 145 -10.54 -16.90 -2.18
N SER A 146 -9.70 -16.48 -1.24
CA SER A 146 -9.01 -17.47 -0.43
C SER A 146 -10.10 -18.28 0.26
N MET A 147 -10.30 -19.54 -0.11
CA MET A 147 -11.14 -20.44 0.66
C MET A 147 -10.43 -20.56 2.02
N GLN A 148 -10.86 -19.75 3.00
CA GLN A 148 -10.45 -19.92 4.38
C GLN A 148 -11.13 -21.22 4.82
N LEU A 149 -10.45 -22.34 4.54
CA LEU A 149 -10.90 -23.63 5.03
C LEU A 149 -10.99 -23.52 6.55
N PRO A 150 -12.08 -24.00 7.16
CA PRO A 150 -12.10 -24.19 8.61
C PRO A 150 -10.84 -24.94 8.97
N ARG A 151 -10.09 -24.46 9.98
CA ARG A 151 -8.89 -25.13 10.44
C ARG A 151 -9.23 -26.62 10.66
N PRO A 152 -8.45 -27.57 10.11
CA PRO A 152 -8.67 -28.99 10.38
C PRO A 152 -8.82 -29.20 11.88
N GLN A 153 -9.96 -29.73 12.31
CA GLN A 153 -10.16 -30.03 13.72
C GLN A 153 -9.27 -31.22 14.08
N HIS A 154 -8.61 -31.14 15.23
CA HIS A 154 -7.80 -32.23 15.74
C HIS A 154 -8.70 -33.47 15.96
N PRO A 155 -8.27 -34.70 15.63
CA PRO A 155 -9.10 -35.91 15.81
C PRO A 155 -9.52 -36.15 17.27
N GLY A 156 -8.75 -35.64 18.22
CA GLY A 156 -9.08 -35.63 19.66
C GLY A 156 -9.71 -34.31 20.12
N ALA A 157 -10.39 -33.58 19.23
CA ALA A 157 -11.16 -32.41 19.64
C ALA A 157 -12.26 -32.86 20.61
N ALA A 158 -12.33 -32.17 21.75
CA ALA A 158 -13.34 -32.41 22.78
C ALA A 158 -14.74 -32.35 22.17
N SER A 159 -15.60 -33.31 22.52
CA SER A 159 -16.99 -33.32 22.10
C SER A 159 -17.73 -32.10 22.64
N ALA A 160 -18.89 -31.76 22.07
CA ALA A 160 -19.70 -30.65 22.57
C ALA A 160 -20.06 -30.84 24.07
N GLU A 161 -20.20 -32.10 24.52
CA GLU A 161 -20.45 -32.46 25.91
C GLU A 161 -19.23 -32.22 26.80
N ASP A 162 -18.02 -32.60 26.34
CA ASP A 162 -16.76 -32.36 27.07
C ASP A 162 -16.44 -30.86 27.20
N GLN A 163 -16.76 -30.07 26.18
CA GLN A 163 -16.62 -28.61 26.20
C GLN A 163 -17.61 -27.96 27.18
N ALA A 164 -18.85 -28.45 27.23
CA ALA A 164 -19.87 -27.98 28.16
C ALA A 164 -19.54 -28.36 29.62
N ALA A 165 -18.95 -29.55 29.84
CA ALA A 165 -18.45 -29.98 31.14
C ALA A 165 -17.26 -29.14 31.61
N PHE A 166 -16.35 -28.77 30.70
CA PHE A 166 -15.20 -27.90 31.01
C PHE A 166 -15.62 -26.45 31.33
N GLN A 167 -16.70 -25.96 30.72
CA GLN A 167 -17.22 -24.60 30.99
C GLN A 167 -17.78 -24.41 32.41
N LYS A 168 -17.79 -25.43 33.27
CA LYS A 168 -18.40 -25.36 34.60
C LYS A 168 -17.49 -25.11 35.80
N ASN A 169 -16.21 -24.77 35.61
CA ASN A 169 -15.33 -24.36 36.73
C ASN A 169 -14.60 -23.03 36.51
N ALA A 170 -14.97 -22.26 35.47
CA ALA A 170 -14.52 -20.88 35.37
C ALA A 170 -15.49 -20.00 36.19
N TRP A 171 -15.15 -19.80 37.47
CA TRP A 171 -15.81 -18.93 38.46
C TRP A 171 -16.69 -19.64 39.51
N ASP A 172 -16.08 -20.48 40.36
CA ASP A 172 -16.47 -20.55 41.78
C ASP A 172 -15.32 -19.96 42.60
N ALA A 173 -15.15 -18.65 42.47
CA ALA A 173 -14.35 -17.82 43.35
C ALA A 173 -15.28 -16.81 43.99
N ASP A 174 -15.92 -17.19 45.09
CA ASP A 174 -16.34 -16.26 46.14
C ASP A 174 -16.44 -17.03 47.46
N GLY A 175 -15.35 -16.94 48.23
CA GLY A 175 -15.38 -17.26 49.64
C GLY A 175 -16.27 -16.26 50.36
N THR A 176 -17.30 -16.76 51.05
CA THR A 176 -17.93 -16.03 52.15
C THR A 176 -18.17 -17.00 53.30
N ALA A 177 -17.33 -16.86 54.32
CA ALA A 177 -17.64 -17.32 55.67
C ALA A 177 -18.91 -16.58 56.12
N SER A 178 -19.94 -17.33 56.52
CA SER A 178 -21.09 -16.79 57.24
C SER A 178 -21.09 -17.39 58.64
N ASP A 179 -20.55 -16.58 59.54
CA ASP A 179 -20.65 -16.66 61.00
C ASP A 179 -22.08 -16.26 61.40
N THR A 180 -22.82 -17.12 62.11
CA THR A 180 -23.93 -16.68 62.99
C THR A 180 -24.26 -17.75 64.05
N ALA A 181 -23.97 -17.36 65.31
CA ALA A 181 -24.60 -17.68 66.60
C ALA A 181 -24.75 -19.13 67.09
#